data_AF-A2EU23-F1
#
_entry.id   AF-A2EU23-F1
#
_cell.length_a   1.000
_cell.length_b   1.000
_cell.length_c   1.000
_cell.angle_alpha   90.00
_cell.angle_beta   90.00
_cell.angle_gamma   90.00
#
_symmetry.space_group_name_H-M   'P 1'
#
loop_
_entity.id
_entity.type
_entity.pdbx_description
1 polymer ?
#
loop_
_entity_poly.entity_id
_entity_poly.type
_entity_poly.pdbx_seq_one_letter_code
_entity_poly.pdbx_strand_id
1 'polypeptide(L)'
;MEFEGLKRMLKRWNNEKRVNFFVHDGDVKIVSTIKNTFKGIREYRDPGHFLNNIQKKLKLPEFRILSSISKNLLRWRRQLLNDTHMSIKTKKFLWLNSAKHYAGNHKFCPDPEKCKMIKPWKYAKNKTAIKTLKKFLEDTVKIFDMVKKIHSIQVVESINHIKAMLANKNINWHASWPIRMAVTILHFNESMFETIVAIRYRLNLPTMPEMMNRYFRMYDTTKDLIKAFKNSKQVQKKFAALRAIKRGLQATDDRITLKSHK
;
A
#
# COMPACT_ATOMS: atom_id res chain seq x y z
N MET A 1 -17.42 -3.26 -19.10
CA MET A 1 -17.07 -1.93 -19.63
C MET A 1 -15.60 -1.59 -19.37
N GLU A 2 -15.14 -1.58 -18.11
CA GLU A 2 -13.73 -1.24 -17.77
C GLU A 2 -12.70 -2.21 -18.38
N PHE A 3 -12.99 -3.52 -18.38
CA PHE A 3 -12.13 -4.53 -19.01
C PHE A 3 -12.00 -4.38 -20.54
N GLU A 4 -13.08 -3.98 -21.22
CA GLU A 4 -13.04 -3.74 -22.67
C GLU A 4 -12.27 -2.46 -23.02
N GLY A 5 -12.40 -1.43 -22.19
CA GLY A 5 -11.55 -0.24 -22.29
C GLY A 5 -10.07 -0.59 -22.15
N LEU A 6 -9.73 -1.41 -21.14
CA LEU A 6 -8.36 -1.90 -20.95
C LEU A 6 -7.86 -2.68 -22.16
N LYS A 7 -8.65 -3.63 -22.71
CA LYS A 7 -8.25 -4.39 -23.91
C LYS A 7 -7.91 -3.46 -25.09
N ARG A 8 -8.74 -2.45 -25.35
CA ARG A 8 -8.50 -1.48 -26.44
C ARG A 8 -7.22 -0.67 -26.20
N MET A 9 -6.94 -0.28 -24.96
CA MET A 9 -5.70 0.41 -24.60
C MET A 9 -4.47 -0.49 -24.75
N LEU A 10 -4.55 -1.73 -24.26
CA LEU A 10 -3.47 -2.71 -24.35
C LEU A 10 -3.10 -3.03 -25.81
N LYS A 11 -4.07 -3.10 -26.71
CA LYS A 11 -3.81 -3.24 -28.17
C LYS A 11 -2.92 -2.11 -28.70
N ARG A 12 -3.12 -0.87 -28.23
CA ARG A 12 -2.30 0.29 -28.63
C ARG A 12 -0.93 0.31 -27.97
N TRP A 13 -0.79 -0.35 -26.82
CA TRP A 13 0.43 -0.32 -26.00
C TRP A 13 1.25 -1.61 -26.10
N ASN A 14 0.93 -2.54 -27.01
CA ASN A 14 1.58 -3.85 -27.11
C ASN A 14 3.12 -3.79 -27.26
N ASN A 15 3.64 -2.70 -27.82
CA ASN A 15 5.07 -2.46 -28.05
C ASN A 15 5.65 -1.39 -27.11
N GLU A 16 4.90 -0.94 -26.11
CA GLU A 16 5.33 0.12 -25.19
C GLU A 16 6.39 -0.41 -24.21
N LYS A 17 7.64 0.01 -24.40
CA LYS A 17 8.78 -0.43 -23.59
C LYS A 17 8.88 0.27 -22.23
N ARG A 18 8.13 1.37 -22.02
CA ARG A 18 8.15 2.13 -20.76
C ARG A 18 7.39 1.44 -19.62
N VAL A 19 6.54 0.45 -19.93
CA VAL A 19 5.75 -0.26 -18.90
C VAL A 19 6.61 -1.32 -18.21
N ASN A 20 7.10 -0.99 -17.01
CA ASN A 20 7.99 -1.86 -16.25
C ASN A 20 7.26 -2.83 -15.29
N PHE A 21 6.07 -2.45 -14.83
CA PHE A 21 5.25 -3.22 -13.90
C PHE A 21 3.79 -2.75 -13.94
N PHE A 22 2.89 -3.53 -13.35
CA PHE A 22 1.50 -3.12 -13.12
C PHE A 22 1.06 -3.47 -11.70
N VAL A 23 0.05 -2.76 -11.21
CA VAL A 23 -0.54 -2.94 -9.87
C VAL A 23 -2.03 -3.22 -10.03
N HIS A 24 -2.55 -4.20 -9.29
CA HIS A 24 -3.99 -4.54 -9.32
C HIS A 24 -4.52 -4.99 -7.95
N ASP A 25 -5.84 -5.04 -7.82
CA ASP A 25 -6.58 -5.42 -6.61
C ASP A 25 -6.77 -6.94 -6.47
N GLY A 26 -6.79 -7.67 -7.59
CA GLY A 26 -6.90 -9.13 -7.60
C GLY A 26 -7.69 -9.73 -8.75
N ASP A 27 -8.22 -8.92 -9.69
CA ASP A 27 -8.98 -9.45 -10.83
C ASP A 27 -8.11 -10.30 -11.78
N VAL A 28 -8.39 -11.60 -11.80
CA VAL A 28 -7.65 -12.61 -12.56
C VAL A 28 -7.72 -12.38 -14.06
N LYS A 29 -8.85 -11.88 -14.59
CA LYS A 29 -9.04 -11.65 -16.03
C LYS A 29 -8.19 -10.48 -16.51
N ILE A 30 -8.05 -9.44 -15.68
CA ILE A 30 -7.19 -8.29 -15.96
C ILE A 30 -5.72 -8.73 -15.98
N VAL A 31 -5.31 -9.50 -14.97
CA VAL A 31 -3.92 -10.01 -14.84
C VAL A 31 -3.51 -10.83 -16.06
N SER A 32 -4.34 -11.79 -16.47
CA SER A 32 -4.01 -12.65 -17.63
C SER A 32 -3.87 -11.84 -18.91
N THR A 33 -4.77 -10.88 -19.13
CA THR A 33 -4.77 -10.04 -20.33
C THR A 33 -3.53 -9.14 -20.40
N ILE A 34 -3.13 -8.54 -19.27
CA ILE A 34 -1.93 -7.71 -19.19
C ILE A 34 -0.67 -8.56 -19.43
N LYS A 35 -0.56 -9.74 -18.80
CA LYS A 35 0.59 -10.64 -18.98
C LYS A 35 0.73 -11.18 -20.40
N ASN A 36 -0.39 -11.40 -21.08
CA ASN A 36 -0.38 -11.81 -22.49
C ASN A 36 0.09 -10.68 -23.41
N THR A 37 -0.20 -9.43 -23.06
CA THR A 37 0.23 -8.24 -23.82
C THR A 37 1.70 -7.92 -23.55
N PHE A 38 2.09 -7.85 -22.27
CA PHE A 38 3.45 -7.54 -21.83
C PHE A 38 4.11 -8.79 -21.24
N LYS A 39 4.75 -9.59 -22.10
CA LYS A 39 5.44 -10.81 -21.65
C LYS A 39 6.53 -10.47 -20.63
N GLY A 40 6.51 -11.14 -19.47
CA GLY A 40 7.52 -10.95 -18.41
C GLY A 40 7.33 -9.70 -17.55
N ILE A 41 6.23 -8.95 -17.72
CA ILE A 41 5.93 -7.78 -16.88
C ILE A 41 5.85 -8.14 -15.40
N ARG A 42 6.41 -7.29 -14.53
CA ARG A 42 6.34 -7.48 -13.08
C ARG A 42 4.93 -7.17 -12.57
N GLU A 43 4.35 -8.12 -11.86
CA GLU A 43 3.05 -8.00 -11.19
C GLU A 43 3.24 -7.55 -9.74
N TYR A 44 2.52 -6.50 -9.34
CA TYR A 44 2.35 -6.13 -7.94
C TYR A 44 0.86 -6.10 -7.58
N ARG A 45 0.57 -6.34 -6.30
CA ARG A 45 -0.77 -6.21 -5.74
C ARG A 45 -0.85 -4.99 -4.84
N ASP A 46 -2.02 -4.37 -4.84
CA ASP A 46 -2.28 -3.27 -3.92
C ASP A 46 -2.09 -3.73 -2.46
N PRO A 47 -1.27 -3.03 -1.67
CA PRO A 47 -1.05 -3.37 -0.28
C PRO A 47 -2.33 -3.40 0.54
N GLY A 48 -3.23 -2.44 0.38
CA GLY A 48 -4.46 -2.35 1.17
C GLY A 48 -5.37 -3.56 0.98
N HIS A 49 -5.75 -3.82 -0.28
CA HIS A 49 -6.61 -4.95 -0.63
C HIS A 49 -5.98 -6.29 -0.24
N PHE A 50 -4.69 -6.47 -0.52
CA PHE A 50 -4.02 -7.72 -0.21
C PHE A 50 -3.86 -7.97 1.30
N LEU A 51 -3.60 -6.92 2.09
CA LEU A 51 -3.53 -7.01 3.55
C LEU A 51 -4.89 -7.39 4.16
N ASN A 52 -5.98 -6.84 3.62
CA ASN A 52 -7.35 -7.16 4.01
C ASN A 52 -7.71 -8.61 3.69
N ASN A 53 -7.30 -9.13 2.53
CA ASN A 53 -7.54 -10.53 2.15
C ASN A 53 -6.89 -11.52 3.11
N ILE A 54 -5.69 -11.25 3.59
CA ILE A 54 -5.04 -12.11 4.61
C ILE A 54 -5.75 -12.00 5.97
N GLN A 55 -6.21 -10.81 6.35
CA GLN A 55 -7.00 -10.67 7.58
C GLN A 55 -8.31 -11.45 7.48
N LYS A 56 -8.97 -11.48 6.32
CA LYS A 56 -10.13 -12.33 6.05
C LYS A 56 -9.73 -13.82 6.11
N LYS A 57 -8.59 -14.20 5.55
CA LYS A 57 -8.08 -15.58 5.61
C LYS A 57 -7.90 -16.08 7.05
N LEU A 58 -7.38 -15.26 7.96
CA LEU A 58 -7.27 -15.61 9.39
C LEU A 58 -8.63 -15.84 10.09
N LYS A 59 -9.74 -15.38 9.51
CA LYS A 59 -11.09 -15.62 10.04
C LYS A 59 -11.71 -16.93 9.56
N LEU A 60 -11.09 -17.63 8.60
CA LEU A 60 -11.60 -18.92 8.12
C LEU A 60 -11.58 -19.96 9.24
N PRO A 61 -12.52 -20.93 9.25
CA PRO A 61 -12.60 -21.97 10.29
C PRO A 61 -11.28 -22.71 10.49
N GLU A 62 -10.56 -23.00 9.41
CA GLU A 62 -9.26 -23.69 9.44
C GLU A 62 -8.16 -22.93 10.23
N PHE A 63 -8.27 -21.60 10.35
CA PHE A 63 -7.31 -20.76 11.07
C PHE A 63 -7.84 -20.21 12.40
N ARG A 64 -9.05 -20.60 12.82
CA ARG A 64 -9.70 -20.09 14.05
C ARG A 64 -8.84 -20.28 15.29
N ILE A 65 -8.05 -21.36 15.34
CA ILE A 65 -7.10 -21.63 16.44
C ILE A 65 -6.05 -20.53 16.62
N LEU A 66 -5.71 -19.80 15.54
CA LEU A 66 -4.75 -18.69 15.53
C LEU A 66 -5.34 -17.36 16.04
N SER A 67 -6.65 -17.30 16.36
CA SER A 67 -7.35 -16.08 16.78
C SER A 67 -6.63 -15.31 17.89
N SER A 68 -6.14 -16.02 18.91
CA SER A 68 -5.41 -15.44 20.05
C SER A 68 -4.09 -14.74 19.69
N ILE A 69 -3.46 -15.08 18.56
CA ILE A 69 -2.21 -14.44 18.08
C ILE A 69 -2.40 -13.60 16.82
N SER A 70 -3.60 -13.61 16.23
CA SER A 70 -3.91 -12.96 14.96
C SER A 70 -3.53 -11.47 14.92
N LYS A 71 -3.87 -10.71 15.97
CA LYS A 71 -3.55 -9.27 16.07
C LYS A 71 -2.05 -9.01 16.04
N ASN A 72 -1.28 -9.82 16.77
CA ASN A 72 0.18 -9.69 16.83
C ASN A 72 0.85 -10.13 15.53
N LEU A 73 0.38 -11.22 14.91
CA LEU A 73 0.82 -11.66 13.59
C LEU A 73 0.58 -10.59 12.51
N LEU A 74 -0.61 -9.99 12.49
CA LEU A 74 -0.95 -8.95 11.52
C LEU A 74 -0.12 -7.67 11.72
N ARG A 75 0.16 -7.31 12.98
CA ARG A 75 1.06 -6.19 13.33
C ARG A 75 2.50 -6.48 12.88
N TRP A 76 3.01 -7.67 13.18
CA TRP A 76 4.35 -8.11 12.83
C TRP A 76 4.57 -8.09 11.31
N ARG A 77 3.63 -8.68 10.56
CA ARG A 77 3.60 -8.61 9.10
C ARG A 77 3.67 -7.17 8.58
N ARG A 78 2.87 -6.26 9.16
CA ARG A 78 2.84 -4.85 8.75
C ARG A 78 4.19 -4.18 9.01
N GLN A 79 4.85 -4.49 10.12
CA GLN A 79 6.21 -4.00 10.40
C GLN A 79 7.21 -4.51 9.34
N LEU A 80 7.21 -5.81 9.04
CA LEU A 80 8.07 -6.39 8.00
C LEU A 80 7.83 -5.77 6.61
N LEU A 81 6.58 -5.55 6.22
CA LEU A 81 6.26 -4.93 4.93
C LEU A 81 6.70 -3.47 4.87
N ASN A 82 6.55 -2.73 5.96
CA ASN A 82 6.92 -1.32 6.04
C ASN A 82 8.42 -1.08 6.16
N ASP A 83 9.21 -2.09 6.53
CA ASP A 83 10.66 -1.96 6.61
C ASP A 83 11.27 -1.85 5.20
N THR A 84 11.79 -0.70 4.83
CA THR A 84 12.39 -0.46 3.51
C THR A 84 13.85 -0.88 3.39
N HIS A 85 14.47 -1.33 4.48
CA HIS A 85 15.90 -1.63 4.53
C HIS A 85 16.19 -3.12 4.58
N MET A 86 15.22 -3.89 5.07
CA MET A 86 15.33 -5.33 5.14
C MET A 86 15.12 -5.95 3.76
N SER A 87 16.01 -6.87 3.37
CA SER A 87 15.86 -7.59 2.10
C SER A 87 14.57 -8.44 2.11
N ILE A 88 14.00 -8.70 0.93
CA ILE A 88 12.83 -9.58 0.80
C ILE A 88 13.14 -10.96 1.39
N LYS A 89 14.33 -11.51 1.15
CA LYS A 89 14.77 -12.81 1.68
C LYS A 89 14.73 -12.82 3.21
N THR A 90 15.25 -11.78 3.86
CA THR A 90 15.24 -11.64 5.33
C THR A 90 13.82 -11.51 5.87
N LYS A 91 12.96 -10.72 5.22
CA LYS A 91 11.54 -10.59 5.63
C LYS A 91 10.81 -11.94 5.59
N LYS A 92 11.00 -12.71 4.52
CA LYS A 92 10.43 -14.05 4.39
C LYS A 92 10.93 -14.99 5.49
N PHE A 93 12.24 -14.98 5.73
CA PHE A 93 12.84 -15.79 6.79
C PHE A 93 12.25 -15.45 8.16
N LEU A 94 12.20 -14.17 8.52
CA LEU A 94 11.64 -13.73 9.80
C LEU A 94 10.14 -14.02 9.92
N TRP A 95 9.39 -13.89 8.82
CA TRP A 95 7.98 -14.24 8.79
C TRP A 95 7.75 -15.72 9.09
N LEU A 96 8.47 -16.62 8.41
CA LEU A 96 8.39 -18.06 8.63
C LEU A 96 8.91 -18.46 10.02
N ASN A 97 9.92 -17.76 10.52
CA ASN A 97 10.42 -17.93 11.89
C ASN A 97 9.41 -17.56 12.98
N SER A 98 8.31 -16.86 12.65
CA SER A 98 7.26 -16.54 13.63
C SER A 98 6.70 -17.80 14.31
N ALA A 99 6.68 -18.95 13.64
CA ALA A 99 6.29 -20.21 14.28
C ALA A 99 7.19 -20.60 15.47
N LYS A 100 8.51 -20.37 15.34
CA LYS A 100 9.49 -20.62 16.42
C LYS A 100 9.34 -19.59 17.54
N HIS A 101 9.10 -18.32 17.20
CA HIS A 101 8.81 -17.27 18.17
C HIS A 101 7.63 -17.64 19.07
N TYR A 102 6.49 -18.06 18.49
CA TYR A 102 5.33 -18.45 19.28
C TYR A 102 5.53 -19.75 20.06
N ALA A 103 6.50 -20.59 19.68
CA ALA A 103 6.93 -21.76 20.44
C ALA A 103 7.90 -21.43 21.60
N GLY A 104 8.28 -20.16 21.79
CA GLY A 104 9.23 -19.71 22.81
C GLY A 104 10.70 -19.74 22.37
N ASN A 105 10.98 -20.06 21.10
CA ASN A 105 12.34 -20.01 20.57
C ASN A 105 12.61 -18.66 19.89
N HIS A 106 13.40 -17.83 20.57
CA HIS A 106 13.69 -16.46 20.16
C HIS A 106 15.05 -16.26 19.49
N LYS A 107 15.80 -17.34 19.18
CA LYS A 107 17.16 -17.28 18.61
C LYS A 107 17.30 -16.37 17.38
N PHE A 108 16.27 -16.34 16.54
CA PHE A 108 16.24 -15.58 15.30
C PHE A 108 15.25 -14.39 15.33
N CYS A 109 14.85 -13.95 16.53
CA CYS A 109 14.08 -12.71 16.65
C CYS A 109 15.01 -11.50 16.47
N PRO A 110 14.54 -10.38 15.91
CA PRO A 110 15.36 -9.17 15.76
C PRO A 110 15.89 -8.61 17.09
N ASP A 111 15.17 -8.87 18.19
CA ASP A 111 15.56 -8.47 19.54
C ASP A 111 15.29 -9.65 20.49
N PRO A 112 16.22 -10.62 20.59
CA PRO A 112 16.03 -11.82 21.40
C PRO A 112 15.85 -11.52 22.88
N GLU A 113 16.58 -10.54 23.43
CA GLU A 113 16.53 -10.18 24.85
C GLU A 113 15.15 -9.64 25.24
N LYS A 114 14.57 -8.71 24.45
CA LYS A 114 13.19 -8.27 24.68
C LYS A 114 12.17 -9.39 24.50
N CYS A 115 12.46 -10.35 23.64
CA CYS A 115 11.54 -11.46 23.38
C CYS A 115 11.58 -12.55 24.46
N LYS A 116 12.67 -12.70 25.24
CA LYS A 116 12.75 -13.69 26.34
C LYS A 116 11.66 -13.51 27.40
N MET A 117 11.17 -12.28 27.59
CA MET A 117 10.06 -11.98 28.52
C MET A 117 8.68 -12.39 27.97
N ILE A 118 8.58 -12.72 26.69
CA ILE A 118 7.32 -13.10 26.05
C ILE A 118 7.05 -14.57 26.34
N LYS A 119 5.96 -14.85 27.05
CA LYS A 119 5.55 -16.23 27.30
C LYS A 119 5.22 -16.95 25.99
N PRO A 120 5.56 -18.25 25.85
CA PRO A 120 5.13 -19.05 24.73
C PRO A 120 3.61 -19.00 24.56
N TRP A 121 3.16 -19.11 23.31
CA TRP A 121 1.74 -19.12 23.01
C TRP A 121 1.04 -20.31 23.69
N LYS A 122 -0.21 -20.13 24.15
CA LYS A 122 -0.98 -21.19 24.83
C LYS A 122 -1.06 -22.52 24.08
N TYR A 123 -1.00 -22.48 22.74
CA TYR A 123 -1.02 -23.68 21.89
C TYR A 123 0.37 -24.07 21.35
N ALA A 124 1.45 -23.56 21.94
CA ALA A 124 2.84 -23.86 21.54
C ALA A 124 3.20 -25.35 21.60
N LYS A 125 2.52 -26.13 22.44
CA LYS A 125 2.71 -27.59 22.55
C LYS A 125 1.73 -28.40 21.66
N ASN A 126 0.71 -27.74 21.09
CA ASN A 126 -0.30 -28.42 20.27
C ASN A 126 0.21 -28.57 18.82
N LYS A 127 0.50 -29.81 18.41
CA LYS A 127 1.03 -30.14 17.07
C LYS A 127 0.14 -29.60 15.94
N THR A 128 -1.18 -29.72 16.08
CA THR A 128 -2.16 -29.24 15.10
C THR A 128 -2.12 -27.72 14.98
N ALA A 129 -2.09 -27.00 16.11
CA ALA A 129 -2.01 -25.54 16.11
C ALA A 129 -0.72 -25.02 15.45
N ILE A 130 0.41 -25.67 15.71
CA ILE A 130 1.70 -25.33 15.09
C ILE A 130 1.66 -25.61 13.57
N LYS A 131 1.09 -26.75 13.15
CA LYS A 131 0.94 -27.09 11.73
C LYS A 131 0.07 -26.06 11.01
N THR A 132 -1.06 -25.67 11.62
CA THR A 132 -1.94 -24.61 11.10
C THR A 132 -1.22 -23.27 10.99
N LEU A 133 -0.41 -22.90 11.99
CA LEU A 133 0.40 -21.68 11.94
C LEU A 133 1.42 -21.72 10.81
N LYS A 134 2.17 -22.82 10.66
CA LYS A 134 3.14 -22.98 9.56
C LYS A 134 2.47 -22.86 8.19
N LYS A 135 1.37 -23.59 7.98
CA LYS A 135 0.55 -23.50 6.76
C LYS A 135 0.16 -22.05 6.46
N PHE A 136 -0.33 -21.32 7.46
CA PHE A 136 -0.69 -19.91 7.30
C PHE A 136 0.52 -19.02 6.89
N LEU A 137 1.66 -19.20 7.54
CA LEU A 137 2.87 -18.42 7.26
C LEU A 137 3.40 -18.70 5.85
N GLU A 138 3.43 -19.98 5.44
CA GLU A 138 3.81 -20.42 4.09
C GLU A 138 2.88 -19.86 3.03
N ASP A 139 1.56 -19.97 3.23
CA ASP A 139 0.55 -19.45 2.30
C ASP A 139 0.66 -17.93 2.07
N THR A 140 1.15 -17.21 3.08
CA THR A 140 1.19 -15.75 3.10
C THR A 140 2.57 -15.17 2.82
N VAL A 141 3.64 -15.98 2.80
CA VAL A 141 5.03 -15.50 2.61
C VAL A 141 5.25 -14.81 1.27
N LYS A 142 4.51 -15.23 0.23
CA LYS A 142 4.53 -14.61 -1.12
C LYS A 142 4.14 -13.14 -1.13
N ILE A 143 3.53 -12.63 -0.04
CA ILE A 143 3.21 -11.21 0.10
C ILE A 143 4.44 -10.33 -0.10
N PHE A 144 5.61 -10.76 0.37
CA PHE A 144 6.82 -9.96 0.30
C PHE A 144 7.38 -9.81 -1.12
N ASP A 145 6.96 -10.68 -2.05
CA ASP A 145 7.29 -10.57 -3.47
C ASP A 145 6.27 -9.70 -4.22
N MET A 146 5.00 -9.88 -3.89
CA MET A 146 3.88 -9.29 -4.63
C MET A 146 3.51 -7.89 -4.16
N VAL A 147 3.90 -7.47 -2.95
CA VAL A 147 3.46 -6.19 -2.37
C VAL A 147 4.66 -5.30 -2.10
N LYS A 148 4.62 -4.10 -2.70
CA LYS A 148 5.51 -2.99 -2.35
C LYS A 148 4.66 -1.82 -1.90
N LYS A 149 5.00 -1.23 -0.75
CA LYS A 149 4.25 -0.09 -0.18
C LYS A 149 4.10 1.08 -1.14
N ILE A 150 5.14 1.35 -1.93
CA ILE A 150 5.16 2.43 -2.91
C ILE A 150 4.19 2.22 -4.08
N HIS A 151 3.69 1.01 -4.28
CA HIS A 151 2.83 0.63 -5.38
C HIS A 151 1.40 0.42 -4.87
N SER A 152 0.76 1.52 -4.45
CA SER A 152 -0.64 1.52 -4.03
C SER A 152 -1.55 2.11 -5.11
N ILE A 153 -2.77 1.58 -5.21
CA ILE A 153 -3.80 2.09 -6.12
C ILE A 153 -4.59 3.27 -5.53
N GLN A 154 -4.27 3.72 -4.30
CA GLN A 154 -4.96 4.82 -3.62
C GLN A 154 -5.08 6.09 -4.47
N VAL A 155 -4.06 6.41 -5.27
CA VAL A 155 -4.08 7.55 -6.20
C VAL A 155 -5.19 7.38 -7.24
N VAL A 156 -5.29 6.19 -7.83
CA VAL A 156 -6.30 5.84 -8.82
C VAL A 156 -7.69 5.82 -8.20
N GLU A 157 -7.83 5.28 -6.99
CA GLU A 157 -9.09 5.31 -6.22
C GLU A 157 -9.54 6.75 -5.92
N SER A 158 -8.60 7.64 -5.58
CA SER A 158 -8.88 9.05 -5.32
C SER A 158 -9.39 9.77 -6.57
N ILE A 159 -8.75 9.54 -7.73
CA ILE A 159 -9.23 10.07 -9.02
C ILE A 159 -10.61 9.51 -9.36
N ASN A 160 -10.81 8.20 -9.17
CA ASN A 160 -12.09 7.56 -9.43
C ASN A 160 -13.22 8.09 -8.55
N HIS A 161 -12.92 8.49 -7.31
CA HIS A 161 -13.89 9.14 -6.43
C HIS A 161 -14.34 10.50 -7.01
N ILE A 162 -13.39 11.36 -7.40
CA ILE A 162 -13.70 12.66 -8.03
C ILE A 162 -14.52 12.45 -9.31
N LYS A 163 -14.10 11.49 -10.14
CA LYS A 163 -14.82 11.09 -11.35
C LYS A 163 -16.26 10.69 -11.04
N ALA A 164 -16.49 9.88 -9.99
CA ALA A 164 -17.81 9.41 -9.62
C ALA A 164 -18.71 10.53 -9.07
N MET A 165 -18.15 11.53 -8.39
CA MET A 165 -18.88 12.73 -7.98
C MET A 165 -19.35 13.54 -9.19
N LEU A 166 -18.49 13.70 -10.19
CA LEU A 166 -18.79 14.50 -11.38
C LEU A 166 -19.61 13.74 -12.43
N ALA A 167 -19.43 12.43 -12.56
CA ALA A 167 -20.08 11.60 -13.55
C ALA A 167 -20.42 10.24 -12.90
N ASN A 168 -21.54 10.22 -12.17
CA ASN A 168 -22.01 8.98 -11.55
C ASN A 168 -22.35 7.92 -12.61
N LYS A 169 -22.28 6.64 -12.25
CA LYS A 169 -22.54 5.53 -13.20
C LYS A 169 -24.03 5.32 -13.51
N ASN A 170 -24.92 5.98 -12.78
CA ASN A 170 -26.36 5.77 -12.84
C ASN A 170 -27.05 6.68 -13.87
N ILE A 171 -26.32 7.66 -14.41
CA ILE A 171 -26.84 8.64 -15.38
C ILE A 171 -26.03 8.52 -16.67
N ASN A 172 -26.71 8.63 -17.81
CA ASN A 172 -26.05 8.69 -19.11
C ASN A 172 -25.45 10.09 -19.33
N TRP A 173 -24.11 10.17 -19.37
CA TRP A 173 -23.39 11.43 -19.51
C TRP A 173 -22.79 11.67 -20.90
N HIS A 174 -23.19 10.92 -21.95
CA HIS A 174 -22.50 10.91 -23.25
C HIS A 174 -22.08 12.31 -23.78
N ALA A 175 -22.99 13.30 -23.76
CA ALA A 175 -22.72 14.65 -24.25
C ALA A 175 -21.75 15.46 -23.37
N SER A 176 -21.80 15.28 -22.05
CA SER A 176 -20.97 16.05 -21.10
C SER A 176 -19.77 15.29 -20.55
N TRP A 177 -19.59 14.02 -20.96
CA TRP A 177 -18.53 13.15 -20.49
C TRP A 177 -17.13 13.72 -20.72
N PRO A 178 -16.77 14.25 -21.91
CA PRO A 178 -15.43 14.79 -22.14
C PRO A 178 -15.08 15.94 -21.18
N ILE A 179 -16.01 16.86 -20.96
CA ILE A 179 -15.83 18.01 -20.06
C ILE A 179 -15.67 17.54 -18.61
N ARG A 180 -16.51 16.59 -18.16
CA ARG A 180 -16.42 16.04 -16.79
C ARG A 180 -15.09 15.32 -16.56
N MET A 181 -14.55 14.62 -17.56
CA MET A 181 -13.22 14.00 -17.46
C MET A 181 -12.11 15.06 -17.40
N ALA A 182 -12.20 16.11 -18.21
CA ALA A 182 -11.24 17.23 -18.15
C ALA A 182 -11.26 17.91 -16.77
N VAL A 183 -12.44 18.20 -16.22
CA VAL A 183 -12.61 18.76 -14.87
C VAL A 183 -12.09 17.80 -13.80
N THR A 184 -12.28 16.48 -13.95
CA THR A 184 -11.71 15.48 -13.02
C THR A 184 -10.19 15.57 -12.97
N ILE A 185 -9.53 15.68 -14.13
CA ILE A 185 -8.08 15.77 -14.23
C ILE A 185 -7.59 17.09 -13.63
N LEU A 186 -8.24 18.21 -13.96
CA LEU A 186 -7.90 19.53 -13.41
C LEU A 186 -8.07 19.55 -11.89
N HIS A 187 -9.20 19.07 -11.36
CA HIS A 187 -9.46 19.01 -9.92
C HIS A 187 -8.43 18.15 -9.16
N PHE A 188 -7.95 17.07 -9.78
CA PHE A 188 -6.95 16.21 -9.16
C PHE A 188 -5.57 16.90 -9.10
N ASN A 189 -5.15 17.51 -10.22
CA ASN A 189 -3.81 18.08 -10.36
C ASN A 189 -3.68 19.48 -9.74
N GLU A 190 -4.73 20.30 -9.84
CA GLU A 190 -4.73 21.72 -9.48
C GLU A 190 -5.56 22.01 -8.21
N SER A 191 -5.62 23.29 -7.83
CA SER A 191 -6.58 23.81 -6.84
C SER A 191 -8.01 23.75 -7.42
N MET A 192 -8.97 23.30 -6.60
CA MET A 192 -10.38 23.29 -7.01
C MET A 192 -10.89 24.71 -7.21
N PHE A 193 -10.50 25.62 -6.31
CA PHE A 193 -10.85 27.03 -6.36
C PHE A 193 -10.32 27.70 -7.64
N GLU A 194 -9.03 27.59 -7.92
CA GLU A 194 -8.41 28.19 -9.11
C GLU A 194 -9.03 27.66 -10.40
N THR A 195 -9.27 26.35 -10.46
CA THR A 195 -9.91 25.72 -11.62
C THR A 195 -11.30 26.29 -11.85
N ILE A 196 -12.13 26.41 -10.80
CA ILE A 196 -13.49 26.92 -10.94
C ILE A 196 -13.50 28.41 -11.26
N VAL A 197 -12.63 29.21 -10.64
CA VAL A 197 -12.49 30.65 -10.95
C VAL A 197 -12.10 30.84 -12.41
N ALA A 198 -11.12 30.10 -12.90
CA ALA A 198 -10.67 30.18 -14.29
C ALA A 198 -11.76 29.79 -15.29
N ILE A 199 -12.52 28.72 -15.01
CA ILE A 199 -13.66 28.30 -15.84
C ILE A 199 -14.74 29.38 -15.86
N ARG A 200 -15.12 29.92 -14.70
CA ARG A 200 -16.15 30.96 -14.61
C ARG A 200 -15.76 32.23 -15.35
N TYR A 201 -14.50 32.65 -15.21
CA TYR A 201 -13.96 33.80 -15.93
C TYR A 201 -14.03 33.57 -17.45
N ARG A 202 -13.54 32.43 -17.95
CA ARG A 202 -13.53 32.13 -19.39
C ARG A 202 -14.91 31.98 -20.00
N LEU A 203 -15.89 31.52 -19.22
CA LEU A 203 -17.27 31.33 -19.65
C LEU A 203 -18.16 32.55 -19.36
N ASN A 204 -17.58 33.65 -18.88
CA ASN A 204 -18.28 34.87 -18.49
C ASN A 204 -19.48 34.61 -17.55
N LEU A 205 -19.29 33.71 -16.60
CA LEU A 205 -20.32 33.33 -15.63
C LEU A 205 -20.41 34.37 -14.50
N PRO A 206 -21.59 34.51 -13.85
CA PRO A 206 -21.76 35.42 -12.73
C PRO A 206 -20.73 35.20 -11.62
N THR A 207 -20.54 36.20 -10.76
CA THR A 207 -19.71 36.04 -9.56
C THR A 207 -20.22 34.88 -8.71
N MET A 208 -19.28 34.14 -8.13
CA MET A 208 -19.65 32.99 -7.30
C MET A 208 -20.26 33.49 -5.98
N PRO A 209 -21.36 32.88 -5.49
CA PRO A 209 -21.89 33.18 -4.17
C PRO A 209 -20.82 33.01 -3.08
N GLU A 210 -20.80 33.92 -2.12
CA GLU A 210 -19.77 33.99 -1.07
C GLU A 210 -19.63 32.69 -0.27
N MET A 211 -20.75 32.00 -0.01
CA MET A 211 -20.75 30.70 0.66
C MET A 211 -19.94 29.63 -0.09
N MET A 212 -20.11 29.55 -1.42
CA MET A 212 -19.34 28.62 -2.24
C MET A 212 -17.87 29.04 -2.33
N ASN A 213 -17.61 30.35 -2.41
CA ASN A 213 -16.26 30.91 -2.40
C ASN A 213 -15.48 30.47 -1.15
N ARG A 214 -16.10 30.60 0.04
CA ARG A 214 -15.53 30.12 1.31
C ARG A 214 -15.29 28.62 1.33
N TYR A 215 -16.26 27.83 0.85
CA TYR A 215 -16.13 26.38 0.80
C TYR A 215 -14.92 25.92 -0.03
N PHE A 216 -14.76 26.44 -1.25
CA PHE A 216 -13.66 26.07 -2.13
C PHE A 216 -12.30 26.49 -1.56
N ARG A 217 -12.20 27.69 -0.96
CA ARG A 217 -10.97 28.14 -0.28
C ARG A 217 -10.61 27.25 0.90
N MET A 218 -11.60 26.87 1.72
CA MET A 218 -11.37 25.98 2.87
C MET A 218 -10.89 24.60 2.41
N TYR A 219 -11.49 24.06 1.34
CA TYR A 219 -11.07 22.80 0.74
C TYR A 219 -9.61 22.83 0.30
N ASP A 220 -9.19 23.85 -0.45
CA ASP A 220 -7.81 23.97 -0.92
C ASP A 220 -6.83 24.26 0.22
N THR A 221 -7.19 25.13 1.16
CA THR A 221 -6.38 25.38 2.37
C THR A 221 -6.14 24.09 3.14
N THR A 222 -7.14 23.22 3.26
CA THR A 222 -7.00 21.91 3.91
C THR A 222 -6.07 20.99 3.12
N LYS A 223 -6.21 20.96 1.79
CA LYS A 223 -5.33 20.20 0.88
C LYS A 223 -3.87 20.65 1.02
N ASP A 224 -3.64 21.96 1.07
CA ASP A 224 -2.32 22.57 1.21
C ASP A 224 -1.72 22.36 2.60
N LEU A 225 -2.50 22.47 3.67
CA LEU A 225 -2.06 22.15 5.02
C LEU A 225 -1.63 20.68 5.14
N ILE A 226 -2.37 19.75 4.53
CA ILE A 226 -1.98 18.33 4.50
C ILE A 226 -0.68 18.14 3.71
N LYS A 227 -0.52 18.82 2.56
CA LYS A 227 0.70 18.77 1.73
C LYS A 227 1.89 19.37 2.48
N ALA A 228 1.72 20.53 3.09
CA ALA A 228 2.72 21.22 3.90
C ALA A 228 3.12 20.42 5.14
N PHE A 229 2.16 19.80 5.83
CA PHE A 229 2.43 18.91 6.95
C PHE A 229 3.32 17.73 6.54
N LYS A 230 2.98 17.07 5.42
CA LYS A 230 3.79 15.98 4.82
C LYS A 230 5.19 16.45 4.42
N ASN A 231 5.32 17.69 3.97
CA ASN A 231 6.58 18.29 3.50
C ASN A 231 7.33 19.09 4.58
N SER A 232 6.81 19.18 5.81
CA SER A 232 7.38 20.05 6.83
C SER A 232 8.79 19.64 7.22
N LYS A 233 9.68 20.63 7.42
CA LYS A 233 11.05 20.42 7.88
C LYS A 233 11.12 19.61 9.17
N GLN A 234 10.11 19.68 10.04
CA GLN A 234 10.07 18.93 11.30
C GLN A 234 9.82 17.43 11.07
N VAL A 235 8.89 17.08 10.17
CA VAL A 235 8.65 15.69 9.74
C VAL A 235 9.86 15.16 8.95
N GLN A 236 10.42 15.96 8.04
CA GLN A 236 11.62 15.60 7.29
C GLN A 236 12.87 15.47 8.20
N LYS A 237 13.05 16.34 9.19
CA LYS A 237 14.10 16.23 10.22
C LYS A 237 13.90 14.98 11.07
N LYS A 238 12.68 14.64 11.45
CA LYS A 238 12.38 13.40 12.17
C LYS A 238 12.77 12.17 11.35
N PHE A 239 12.48 12.16 10.04
CA PHE A 239 12.92 11.11 9.13
C PHE A 239 14.44 11.14 8.83
N ALA A 240 15.08 12.30 8.82
CA ALA A 240 16.52 12.43 8.65
C ALA A 240 17.29 11.98 9.90
N ALA A 241 16.82 12.35 11.10
CA ALA A 241 17.34 11.89 12.38
C ALA A 241 17.21 10.37 12.52
N LEU A 242 16.07 9.79 12.14
CA LEU A 242 15.89 8.34 12.10
C LEU A 242 16.85 7.66 11.12
N ARG A 243 17.18 8.30 9.98
CA ARG A 243 18.19 7.80 9.03
C ARG A 243 19.62 7.90 9.57
N ALA A 244 19.95 8.96 10.31
CA ALA A 244 21.26 9.16 10.94
C ALA A 244 21.50 8.16 12.09
N ILE A 245 20.51 7.99 12.97
CA ILE A 245 20.54 6.98 14.06
C ILE A 245 20.73 5.58 13.48
N LYS A 246 20.05 5.27 12.37
CA LYS A 246 20.17 3.98 11.68
C LYS A 246 21.56 3.74 11.07
N ARG A 247 22.20 4.76 10.49
CA ARG A 247 23.57 4.67 9.98
C ARG A 247 24.59 4.52 11.10
N GLY A 248 24.38 5.20 12.22
CA GLY A 248 25.19 5.03 13.43
C GLY A 248 25.11 3.60 13.99
N LEU A 249 23.91 3.03 14.05
CA LEU A 249 23.69 1.65 14.50
C LEU A 249 24.30 0.59 13.54
N GLN A 250 24.25 0.82 12.22
CA GLN A 250 24.94 -0.05 11.25
C GLN A 250 26.46 0.04 11.38
N ALA A 251 27.02 1.23 11.55
CA ALA A 251 28.47 1.40 11.74
C ALA A 251 28.98 0.77 13.05
N THR A 252 28.14 0.69 14.09
CA THR A 252 28.47 -0.05 15.32
C THR A 252 28.36 -1.56 15.13
N ASP A 253 27.37 -2.07 14.39
CA ASP A 253 27.24 -3.50 14.07
C ASP A 253 28.40 -4.00 13.17
N ASP A 254 28.83 -3.18 12.20
CA ASP A 254 29.97 -3.49 11.32
C ASP A 254 31.31 -3.47 12.09
N ARG A 255 31.45 -2.60 13.10
CA ARG A 255 32.63 -2.59 14.00
C ARG A 255 32.66 -3.76 14.98
N ILE A 256 31.51 -4.25 15.42
CA ILE A 256 31.42 -5.41 16.32
C ILE A 256 31.74 -6.69 15.55
N THR A 257 31.27 -6.82 14.31
CA THR A 257 31.55 -7.98 13.43
C THR A 257 33.01 -8.03 12.95
N LEU A 258 33.69 -6.89 12.77
CA LEU A 258 35.13 -6.84 12.47
C LEU A 258 36.02 -7.19 13.66
N LYS A 259 35.56 -6.99 14.90
CA LYS A 259 36.31 -7.37 16.12
C LYS A 259 36.11 -8.83 16.53
N SER A 260 35.07 -9.51 16.04
CA SER A 260 34.80 -10.93 16.31
C SER A 260 35.48 -11.90 15.34
N HIS A 261 36.32 -11.40 14.44
CA HIS A 261 37.08 -12.18 13.44
C HIS A 261 38.60 -11.99 13.56
N LYS A 262 39.10 -11.64 14.74
CA LYS A 262 40.52 -11.73 15.12
C LYS A 262 40.69 -12.67 16.29
#